data_AF-A0A2G6NEQ5-F1
#
_entry.id   AF-A0A2G6NEQ5-F1
#
_cell.length_a   1.000
_cell.length_b   1.000
_cell.length_c   1.000
_cell.angle_alpha   90.00
_cell.angle_beta   90.00
_cell.angle_gamma   90.00
#
_symmetry.space_group_name_H-M   'P 1'
#
loop_
_entity.id
_entity.type
_entity.pdbx_description
1 polymer ?
#
loop_
_entity_poly.entity_id
_entity_poly.type
_entity_poly.pdbx_seq_one_letter_code
_entity_poly.pdbx_strand_id
1 'polypeptide(L)'
;MSDTDTLPKNYVDPVRLGPDSAFTFRCHKGVPCFTDCCRKIHIVLTPYDIIRLKNRLGMTSEEFLAQYTTPELLEKTDLPVVTLKLLDDARKSCPFVRDGEGCTVYEDRPTTCRYYPAGVGTLEQIDGADGDEFYFLIKEPRCKGFNEDTDWTVAEWRRDQGVDIHDEINAIWTDILVRKRSWPPNAQLSEQAKKMFFTASYNIDKFKLFVSTTSFLQLYGIDDATVKAIREDEVELMKFGLRWLKWVMFKIGDFTINPEAARARQEIREADRAE
;
A
#
# COMPACT_ATOMS: atom_id res chain seq x y z
N MET A 1 -14.94 16.08 -11.60
CA MET A 1 -14.81 15.10 -12.70
C MET A 1 -13.53 14.32 -12.43
N SER A 2 -13.58 13.37 -11.50
CA SER A 2 -12.43 12.54 -11.12
C SER A 2 -12.72 11.10 -11.56
N ASP A 3 -12.23 10.77 -12.75
CA ASP A 3 -12.13 9.39 -13.24
C ASP A 3 -10.85 8.73 -12.68
N THR A 4 -10.60 8.80 -11.36
CA THR A 4 -9.34 8.29 -10.76
C THR A 4 -9.49 7.01 -9.94
N ASP A 5 -10.67 6.40 -9.88
CA ASP A 5 -10.87 5.20 -9.04
C ASP A 5 -11.66 4.07 -9.69
N THR A 6 -11.56 3.91 -11.02
CA THR A 6 -12.12 2.72 -11.65
C THR A 6 -11.08 2.06 -12.55
N LEU A 7 -10.74 0.80 -12.22
CA LEU A 7 -10.33 -0.17 -13.23
C LEU A 7 -11.28 0.02 -14.43
N PRO A 8 -10.78 0.09 -15.67
CA PRO A 8 -11.66 0.20 -16.83
C PRO A 8 -12.66 -0.96 -16.78
N LYS A 9 -13.90 -0.67 -16.39
CA LYS A 9 -14.96 -1.67 -16.14
C LYS A 9 -15.17 -2.58 -17.36
N ASN A 10 -14.75 -2.12 -18.53
CA ASN A 10 -14.86 -2.81 -19.81
C ASN A 10 -13.86 -3.97 -20.00
N TYR A 11 -12.84 -4.13 -19.14
CA TYR A 11 -11.84 -5.20 -19.27
C TYR A 11 -11.79 -6.15 -18.06
N VAL A 12 -12.67 -5.95 -17.08
CA VAL A 12 -12.81 -6.88 -15.95
C VAL A 12 -13.73 -8.01 -16.38
N ASP A 13 -13.26 -9.24 -16.26
CA ASP A 13 -14.09 -10.42 -16.45
C ASP A 13 -15.21 -10.42 -15.39
N PRO A 14 -16.50 -10.44 -15.78
CA PRO A 14 -17.60 -10.36 -14.82
C PRO A 14 -17.71 -11.59 -13.90
N VAL A 15 -16.92 -12.65 -14.16
CA VAL A 15 -16.91 -13.86 -13.34
C VAL A 15 -16.15 -13.64 -12.03
N ARG A 16 -16.84 -13.92 -10.91
CA ARG A 16 -16.20 -14.02 -9.59
C ARG A 16 -15.41 -15.31 -9.50
N LEU A 17 -14.15 -15.19 -9.11
CA LEU A 17 -13.22 -16.30 -8.97
C LEU A 17 -12.91 -16.55 -7.50
N GLY A 18 -12.81 -17.83 -7.14
CA GLY A 18 -12.29 -18.28 -5.86
C GLY A 18 -10.82 -18.71 -5.98
N PRO A 19 -10.18 -19.10 -4.85
CA PRO A 19 -8.79 -19.55 -4.84
C PRO A 19 -8.48 -20.69 -5.82
N ASP A 20 -9.40 -21.64 -5.98
CA ASP A 20 -9.24 -22.81 -6.86
C ASP A 20 -9.70 -22.58 -8.31
N SER A 21 -10.17 -21.37 -8.65
CA SER A 21 -10.58 -21.06 -10.02
C SER A 21 -9.37 -21.05 -10.95
N ALA A 22 -9.48 -21.77 -12.07
CA ALA A 22 -8.41 -21.93 -13.05
C ALA A 22 -8.43 -20.82 -14.13
N PHE A 23 -7.25 -20.47 -14.63
CA PHE A 23 -7.05 -19.61 -15.79
C PHE A 23 -5.69 -19.89 -16.44
N THR A 24 -5.57 -19.59 -17.73
CA THR A 24 -4.31 -19.74 -18.48
C THR A 24 -3.66 -18.38 -18.67
N PHE A 25 -2.39 -18.26 -18.29
CA PHE A 25 -1.64 -17.03 -18.47
C PHE A 25 -0.13 -17.23 -18.40
N ARG A 26 0.62 -16.56 -19.27
CA ARG A 26 2.07 -16.40 -19.10
C ARG A 26 2.53 -15.06 -19.67
N CYS A 27 3.40 -14.37 -18.95
CA CYS A 27 4.07 -13.16 -19.44
C CYS A 27 5.58 -13.40 -19.50
N HIS A 28 6.19 -13.19 -20.67
CA HIS A 28 7.64 -13.33 -20.87
C HIS A 28 8.11 -12.46 -22.03
N LYS A 29 9.43 -12.33 -22.20
CA LYS A 29 10.04 -11.49 -23.25
C LYS A 29 9.60 -11.80 -24.69
N GLY A 30 9.05 -12.99 -24.92
CA GLY A 30 8.63 -13.45 -26.25
C GLY A 30 7.20 -13.07 -26.62
N VAL A 31 6.36 -12.65 -25.66
CA VAL A 31 5.00 -12.21 -26.02
C VAL A 31 5.06 -10.83 -26.69
N PRO A 32 4.28 -10.57 -27.75
CA PRO A 32 4.35 -9.31 -28.49
C PRO A 32 4.08 -8.05 -27.65
N CYS A 33 3.31 -8.19 -26.56
CA CYS A 33 2.94 -7.09 -25.67
C CYS A 33 3.90 -6.91 -24.49
N PHE A 34 5.08 -7.55 -24.50
CA PHE A 34 6.02 -7.48 -23.38
C PHE A 34 6.37 -6.02 -23.06
N THR A 35 6.22 -5.61 -21.79
CA THR A 35 6.36 -4.23 -21.26
C THR A 35 5.23 -3.24 -21.55
N ASP A 36 4.24 -3.57 -22.38
CA ASP A 36 3.15 -2.62 -22.70
C ASP A 36 2.22 -2.33 -21.51
N CYS A 37 2.15 -3.24 -20.54
CA CYS A 37 1.44 -3.03 -19.29
C CYS A 37 2.09 -1.95 -18.42
N CYS A 38 3.34 -1.56 -18.68
CA CYS A 38 4.06 -0.54 -17.92
C CYS A 38 3.86 0.89 -18.47
N ARG A 39 2.74 1.15 -19.14
CA ARG A 39 2.41 2.39 -19.85
C ARG A 39 1.02 2.88 -19.46
N LYS A 40 0.89 4.19 -19.18
CA LYS A 40 -0.38 4.84 -18.81
C LYS A 40 -1.09 4.15 -17.64
N ILE A 41 -0.32 3.72 -16.65
CA ILE A 41 -0.81 3.00 -15.48
C ILE A 41 -1.02 3.93 -14.30
N HIS A 42 -1.96 3.57 -13.45
CA HIS A 42 -2.18 4.21 -12.17
C HIS A 42 -1.92 3.18 -11.07
N ILE A 43 -0.83 3.35 -10.31
CA ILE A 43 -0.44 2.42 -9.25
C ILE A 43 -0.44 3.18 -7.93
N VAL A 44 -1.37 2.83 -7.04
CA VAL A 44 -1.30 3.20 -5.62
C VAL A 44 -0.30 2.24 -4.97
N LEU A 45 0.72 2.78 -4.31
CA LEU A 45 1.73 1.97 -3.62
C LEU A 45 1.29 1.71 -2.18
N THR A 46 1.42 0.46 -1.75
CA THR A 46 1.25 0.08 -0.35
C THR A 46 2.47 0.53 0.48
N PRO A 47 2.35 0.62 1.82
CA PRO A 47 3.49 0.82 2.71
C PRO A 47 4.66 -0.14 2.44
N TYR A 48 4.33 -1.42 2.23
CA TYR A 48 5.34 -2.43 1.96
C TYR A 48 6.02 -2.25 0.61
N ASP A 49 5.30 -1.82 -0.43
CA ASP A 49 5.89 -1.49 -1.73
C ASP A 49 6.93 -0.36 -1.60
N ILE A 50 6.68 0.65 -0.75
CA ILE A 50 7.67 1.71 -0.50
C ILE A 50 8.94 1.12 0.09
N ILE A 51 8.85 0.30 1.14
CA ILE A 51 10.03 -0.32 1.78
C ILE A 51 10.80 -1.15 0.76
N ARG A 52 10.12 -1.99 -0.02
CA ARG A 52 10.76 -2.86 -1.02
C ARG A 52 11.46 -2.05 -2.09
N LEU A 53 10.80 -1.05 -2.67
CA LEU A 53 11.35 -0.25 -3.76
C LEU A 53 12.48 0.67 -3.29
N LYS A 54 12.32 1.36 -2.16
CA LYS A 54 13.39 2.25 -1.64
C LYS A 54 14.66 1.46 -1.33
N ASN A 55 14.53 0.27 -0.74
CA ASN A 55 15.67 -0.59 -0.43
C ASN A 55 16.30 -1.19 -1.69
N ARG A 56 15.49 -1.61 -2.68
CA ARG A 56 15.98 -2.08 -3.99
C ARG A 56 16.79 -1.01 -4.72
N LEU A 57 16.44 0.26 -4.56
CA LEU A 57 17.10 1.40 -5.20
C LEU A 57 18.23 2.00 -4.35
N GLY A 58 18.43 1.54 -3.12
CA GLY A 58 19.42 2.09 -2.19
C GLY A 58 19.12 3.53 -1.78
N MET A 59 17.84 3.89 -1.66
CA MET A 59 17.36 5.23 -1.34
C MET A 59 16.73 5.30 0.05
N THR A 60 16.76 6.47 0.66
CA THR A 60 15.91 6.76 1.82
C THR A 60 14.44 6.87 1.41
N SER A 61 13.53 6.76 2.38
CA SER A 61 12.10 6.98 2.13
C SER A 61 11.83 8.36 1.55
N GLU A 62 12.50 9.40 2.04
CA GLU A 62 12.27 10.77 1.59
C GLU A 62 12.71 10.99 0.14
N GLU A 63 13.87 10.48 -0.24
CA GLU A 63 14.35 10.51 -1.63
C GLU A 63 13.41 9.74 -2.57
N PHE A 64 13.04 8.50 -2.19
CA PHE A 64 12.14 7.68 -3.00
C PHE A 64 10.78 8.36 -3.20
N LEU A 65 10.17 8.86 -2.12
CA LEU A 65 8.87 9.52 -2.18
C LEU A 65 8.92 10.78 -3.05
N ALA A 66 9.96 11.61 -2.90
CA ALA A 66 10.13 12.83 -3.68
C ALA A 66 10.31 12.54 -5.18
N GLN A 67 11.16 11.57 -5.50
CA GLN A 67 11.54 11.29 -6.88
C GLN A 67 10.49 10.45 -7.63
N TYR A 68 9.91 9.43 -6.99
CA TYR A 68 9.12 8.41 -7.67
C TYR A 68 7.63 8.43 -7.33
N THR A 69 7.16 9.26 -6.40
CA THR A 69 5.75 9.22 -5.99
C THR A 69 5.05 10.57 -5.99
N THR A 70 3.73 10.56 -6.14
CA THR A 70 2.85 11.71 -5.95
C THR A 70 1.88 11.40 -4.81
N PRO A 71 1.76 12.26 -3.78
CA PRO A 71 0.75 12.09 -2.75
C PRO A 71 -0.64 12.46 -3.30
N GLU A 72 -1.63 11.64 -2.97
CA GLU A 72 -3.03 11.84 -3.36
C GLU A 72 -3.93 11.60 -2.15
N LEU A 73 -5.12 12.22 -2.13
CA LEU A 73 -6.14 11.91 -1.13
C LEU A 73 -7.13 10.92 -1.73
N LEU A 74 -7.31 9.79 -1.06
CA LEU A 74 -8.32 8.82 -1.47
C LEU A 74 -9.72 9.37 -1.11
N GLU A 75 -10.48 9.80 -2.14
CA GLU A 75 -11.70 10.61 -1.99
C GLU A 75 -12.69 10.09 -0.95
N LYS A 76 -12.88 8.76 -0.87
CA LYS A 76 -13.83 8.14 0.07
C LYS A 76 -13.33 8.03 1.52
N THR A 77 -12.02 8.17 1.75
CA THR A 77 -11.43 7.93 3.07
C THR A 77 -10.78 9.17 3.68
N ASP A 78 -10.45 10.19 2.88
CA ASP A 78 -9.65 11.35 3.33
C ASP A 78 -8.25 10.96 3.85
N LEU A 79 -7.79 9.75 3.52
CA LEU A 79 -6.45 9.27 3.84
C LEU A 79 -5.49 9.61 2.70
N PRO A 80 -4.29 10.14 3.01
CA PRO A 80 -3.28 10.34 2.01
C PRO A 80 -2.71 8.98 1.61
N VAL A 81 -2.72 8.70 0.32
CA VAL A 81 -2.04 7.58 -0.33
C VAL A 81 -0.94 8.12 -1.24
N VAL A 82 -0.09 7.25 -1.77
CA VAL A 82 0.94 7.64 -2.72
C VAL A 82 0.82 6.82 -3.99
N THR A 83 0.94 7.51 -5.13
CA THR A 83 0.90 6.89 -6.46
C THR A 83 2.26 6.96 -7.12
N LEU A 84 2.58 5.96 -7.95
CA LEU A 84 3.83 5.94 -8.70
C LEU A 84 3.80 7.01 -9.81
N LYS A 85 4.81 7.90 -9.82
CA LYS A 85 5.04 8.85 -10.91
C LYS A 85 5.44 8.11 -12.18
N LEU A 86 4.85 8.53 -13.30
CA LEU A 86 5.27 8.12 -14.63
C LEU A 86 6.25 9.14 -15.19
N LEU A 87 7.12 8.67 -16.09
CA LEU A 87 8.00 9.55 -16.87
C LEU A 87 7.17 10.49 -17.74
N ASP A 88 7.69 11.69 -17.96
CA ASP A 88 7.10 12.66 -18.88
C ASP A 88 7.51 12.37 -20.33
N ASP A 89 7.31 11.13 -20.77
CA ASP A 89 7.46 10.73 -22.16
C ASP A 89 6.09 10.60 -22.84
N ALA A 90 6.08 10.48 -24.17
CA ALA A 90 4.84 10.37 -24.93
C ALA A 90 3.97 9.16 -24.56
N ARG A 91 4.58 8.11 -23.98
CA ARG A 91 3.89 6.86 -23.61
C ARG A 91 3.45 6.83 -22.14
N LYS A 92 3.81 7.84 -21.33
CA LYS A 92 3.61 7.86 -19.87
C LYS A 92 4.11 6.56 -19.25
N SER A 93 5.42 6.39 -19.35
CA SER A 93 6.14 5.17 -19.00
C SER A 93 6.39 5.02 -17.50
N CYS A 94 6.25 3.82 -16.96
CA CYS A 94 6.81 3.49 -15.64
C CYS A 94 8.34 3.76 -15.64
N PRO A 95 8.90 4.40 -14.60
CA PRO A 95 10.32 4.73 -14.56
C PRO A 95 11.25 3.50 -14.51
N PHE A 96 10.73 2.36 -14.09
CA PHE A 96 11.50 1.13 -13.89
C PHE A 96 11.51 0.20 -15.10
N VAL A 97 10.75 0.47 -16.16
CA VAL A 97 10.75 -0.42 -17.32
C VAL A 97 11.74 0.05 -18.38
N ARG A 98 12.33 -0.90 -19.07
CA ARG A 98 13.23 -0.73 -20.21
C ARG A 98 12.67 -1.56 -21.37
N ASP A 99 12.49 -0.94 -22.53
CA ASP A 99 11.92 -1.62 -23.70
C ASP A 99 12.81 -2.81 -24.08
N GLY A 100 12.20 -3.98 -24.31
CA GLY A 100 12.92 -5.23 -24.63
C GLY A 100 13.64 -5.90 -23.45
N GLU A 101 13.99 -5.15 -22.40
CA GLU A 101 14.70 -5.67 -21.23
C GLU A 101 13.77 -6.09 -20.09
N GLY A 102 12.65 -5.36 -19.88
CA GLY A 102 11.67 -5.62 -18.83
C GLY A 102 11.72 -4.59 -17.69
N CYS A 103 11.12 -4.95 -16.56
CA CYS A 103 11.12 -4.13 -15.35
C CYS A 103 12.44 -4.34 -14.56
N THR A 104 13.19 -3.27 -14.28
CA THR A 104 14.47 -3.32 -13.56
C THR A 104 14.30 -3.67 -12.07
N VAL A 105 13.09 -3.52 -11.54
CA VAL A 105 12.70 -3.88 -10.17
C VAL A 105 11.71 -5.04 -10.17
N TYR A 106 11.73 -5.93 -11.17
CA TYR A 106 10.70 -6.98 -11.31
C TYR A 106 10.49 -7.79 -10.02
N GLU A 107 11.56 -8.25 -9.37
CA GLU A 107 11.49 -9.01 -8.11
C GLU A 107 10.95 -8.23 -6.91
N ASP A 108 10.96 -6.90 -6.98
CA ASP A 108 10.49 -5.96 -5.94
C ASP A 108 9.31 -5.12 -6.44
N ARG A 109 8.64 -5.56 -7.52
CA ARG A 109 7.57 -4.80 -8.16
C ARG A 109 6.38 -4.60 -7.20
N PRO A 110 5.63 -3.50 -7.36
CA PRO A 110 4.48 -3.20 -6.50
C PRO A 110 3.44 -4.31 -6.45
N THR A 111 2.70 -4.37 -5.35
CA THR A 111 1.58 -5.29 -5.11
C THR A 111 0.59 -5.29 -6.28
N THR A 112 0.17 -4.13 -6.78
CA THR A 112 -0.71 -4.01 -7.97
C THR A 112 -0.13 -4.68 -9.22
N CYS A 113 1.18 -4.58 -9.45
CA CYS A 113 1.85 -5.20 -10.59
C CYS A 113 1.98 -6.73 -10.45
N ARG A 114 2.03 -7.25 -9.22
CA ARG A 114 2.09 -8.69 -8.95
C ARG A 114 0.75 -9.37 -9.13
N TYR A 115 -0.32 -8.66 -8.77
CA TYR A 115 -1.68 -9.11 -8.96
C TYR A 115 -1.97 -9.40 -10.44
N TYR A 116 -1.64 -8.48 -11.34
CA TYR A 116 -1.96 -8.60 -12.76
C TYR A 116 -1.51 -9.94 -13.38
N PRO A 117 -2.40 -10.69 -14.05
CA PRO A 117 -3.71 -10.25 -14.53
C PRO A 117 -4.86 -10.51 -13.55
N ALA A 118 -4.60 -11.13 -12.40
CA ALA A 118 -5.59 -11.33 -11.35
C ALA A 118 -5.78 -10.02 -10.58
N GLY A 119 -7.02 -9.63 -10.31
CA GLY A 119 -7.37 -8.57 -9.38
C GLY A 119 -8.02 -9.16 -8.14
N VAL A 120 -7.92 -8.44 -7.03
CA VAL A 120 -8.70 -8.68 -5.81
C VAL A 120 -9.77 -7.61 -5.70
N GLY A 121 -10.98 -8.03 -5.36
CA GLY A 121 -12.10 -7.13 -5.08
C GLY A 121 -12.67 -7.44 -3.71
N THR A 122 -13.05 -6.38 -2.99
CA THR A 122 -13.99 -6.50 -1.87
C THR A 122 -15.38 -6.12 -2.36
N LEU A 123 -16.43 -6.75 -1.82
CA LEU A 123 -17.82 -6.49 -2.23
C LEU A 123 -18.28 -5.04 -2.01
N GLU A 124 -17.55 -4.26 -1.22
CA GLU A 124 -17.75 -2.81 -1.07
C GLU A 124 -17.24 -1.97 -2.27
N GLN A 125 -16.39 -2.54 -3.13
CA GLN A 125 -15.94 -1.89 -4.37
C GLN A 125 -16.93 -2.06 -5.54
N ILE A 126 -17.92 -2.95 -5.41
CA ILE A 126 -19.04 -3.12 -6.34
C ILE A 126 -20.32 -2.90 -5.55
N ASP A 127 -20.89 -1.69 -5.61
CA ASP A 127 -22.11 -1.23 -4.93
C ASP A 127 -22.93 -2.31 -4.18
N GLY A 128 -22.88 -2.26 -2.84
CA GLY A 128 -23.97 -2.71 -1.97
C GLY A 128 -24.04 -4.18 -1.58
N ALA A 129 -22.94 -4.93 -1.54
CA ALA A 129 -22.95 -6.30 -1.01
C ALA A 129 -22.06 -6.47 0.24
N ASP A 130 -22.61 -7.13 1.26
CA ASP A 130 -21.86 -7.75 2.35
C ASP A 130 -21.33 -9.12 1.86
N GLY A 131 -20.05 -9.40 2.04
CA GLY A 131 -19.47 -10.74 1.81
C GLY A 131 -17.95 -10.77 1.60
N ASP A 132 -17.44 -12.00 1.48
CA ASP A 132 -16.01 -12.36 1.41
C ASP A 132 -15.23 -11.76 0.22
N GLU A 133 -13.90 -11.72 0.35
CA GLU A 133 -12.95 -11.37 -0.71
C GLU A 133 -13.15 -12.27 -1.95
N PHE A 134 -13.15 -11.67 -3.15
CA PHE A 134 -13.23 -12.39 -4.41
C PHE A 134 -12.16 -11.92 -5.39
N TYR A 135 -11.85 -12.77 -6.36
CA TYR A 135 -10.88 -12.46 -7.41
C TYR A 135 -11.57 -12.29 -8.76
N PHE A 136 -10.91 -11.60 -9.67
CA PHE A 136 -11.35 -11.42 -11.05
C PHE A 136 -10.15 -11.33 -11.98
N LEU A 137 -10.35 -11.48 -13.29
CA LEU A 137 -9.28 -11.33 -14.28
C LEU A 137 -9.44 -10.03 -15.05
N ILE A 138 -8.32 -9.36 -15.30
CA ILE A 138 -8.25 -8.18 -16.17
C ILE A 138 -7.77 -8.64 -17.54
N LYS A 139 -8.70 -8.68 -18.52
CA LYS A 139 -8.47 -9.18 -19.88
C LYS A 139 -8.46 -8.04 -20.89
N GLU A 140 -7.36 -7.30 -20.94
CA GLU A 140 -7.20 -6.23 -21.93
C GLU A 140 -6.83 -6.80 -23.30
N PRO A 141 -7.43 -6.33 -24.41
CA PRO A 141 -7.14 -6.83 -25.77
C PRO A 141 -5.65 -6.78 -26.16
N ARG A 142 -4.90 -5.83 -25.59
CA ARG A 142 -3.46 -5.67 -25.78
C ARG A 142 -2.63 -6.77 -25.11
N CYS A 143 -3.14 -7.38 -24.04
CA CYS A 143 -2.42 -8.42 -23.31
C CYS A 143 -2.54 -9.75 -24.04
N LYS A 144 -1.39 -10.29 -24.48
CA LYS A 144 -1.32 -11.58 -25.18
C LYS A 144 -0.95 -12.74 -24.27
N GLY A 145 -0.75 -12.50 -22.98
CA GLY A 145 -0.39 -13.55 -22.02
C GLY A 145 -1.47 -14.61 -21.83
N PHE A 146 -2.75 -14.28 -22.08
CA PHE A 146 -3.85 -15.25 -22.05
C PHE A 146 -3.88 -16.21 -23.26
N ASN A 147 -3.03 -15.99 -24.27
CA ASN A 147 -2.90 -16.88 -25.43
C ASN A 147 -1.77 -17.90 -25.27
N GLU A 148 -1.04 -17.84 -24.15
CA GLU A 148 0.01 -18.80 -23.80
C GLU A 148 -0.61 -20.08 -23.22
N ASP A 149 0.22 -21.08 -22.90
CA ASP A 149 -0.20 -22.45 -22.57
C ASP A 149 0.11 -22.86 -21.11
N THR A 150 0.28 -21.88 -20.22
CA THR A 150 0.55 -22.13 -18.80
C THR A 150 -0.72 -21.96 -17.98
N ASP A 151 -1.17 -23.05 -17.36
CA ASP A 151 -2.35 -23.06 -16.49
C ASP A 151 -2.01 -22.72 -15.04
N TRP A 152 -2.91 -21.99 -14.41
CA TRP A 152 -2.84 -21.57 -13.02
C TRP A 152 -4.19 -21.72 -12.35
N THR A 153 -4.19 -22.00 -11.05
CA THR A 153 -5.25 -21.55 -10.14
C THR A 153 -4.93 -20.15 -9.61
N VAL A 154 -5.94 -19.41 -9.12
CA VAL A 154 -5.71 -18.12 -8.44
C VAL A 154 -4.76 -18.27 -7.26
N ALA A 155 -4.89 -19.34 -6.48
CA ALA A 155 -4.01 -19.62 -5.34
C ALA A 155 -2.56 -19.92 -5.75
N GLU A 156 -2.33 -20.63 -6.85
CA GLU A 156 -0.98 -20.86 -7.39
C GLU A 156 -0.37 -19.56 -7.91
N TRP A 157 -1.13 -18.77 -8.67
CA TRP A 157 -0.67 -17.47 -9.17
C TRP A 157 -0.26 -16.55 -8.03
N ARG A 158 -1.08 -16.44 -6.98
CA ARG A 158 -0.77 -15.57 -5.82
C ARG A 158 0.52 -15.99 -5.12
N ARG A 159 0.75 -17.29 -4.93
CA ARG A 159 1.99 -17.82 -4.34
C ARG A 159 3.20 -17.57 -5.25
N ASP A 160 3.07 -17.87 -6.53
CA ASP A 160 4.14 -17.69 -7.53
C ASP A 160 4.57 -16.22 -7.65
N GLN A 161 3.59 -15.30 -7.68
CA GLN A 161 3.84 -13.87 -7.77
C GLN A 161 4.18 -13.22 -6.42
N GLY A 162 4.13 -13.98 -5.31
CA GLY A 162 4.40 -13.51 -3.94
C GLY A 162 3.37 -12.51 -3.40
N VAL A 163 2.15 -12.54 -3.95
CA VAL A 163 1.06 -11.63 -3.59
C VAL A 163 0.51 -11.94 -2.19
N ASP A 164 0.45 -13.22 -1.84
CA ASP A 164 0.03 -13.70 -0.52
C ASP A 164 0.84 -13.08 0.63
N ILE A 165 2.16 -13.02 0.50
CA ILE A 165 3.06 -12.37 1.47
C ILE A 165 2.78 -10.87 1.54
N HIS A 166 2.57 -10.22 0.39
CA HIS A 166 2.26 -8.79 0.35
C HIS A 166 0.92 -8.49 1.02
N ASP A 167 -0.10 -9.32 0.80
CA ASP A 167 -1.41 -9.16 1.42
C ASP A 167 -1.33 -9.34 2.93
N GLU A 168 -0.60 -10.35 3.42
CA GLU A 168 -0.39 -10.57 4.86
C GLU A 168 0.25 -9.36 5.52
N ILE A 169 1.33 -8.85 4.93
CA ILE A 169 2.07 -7.68 5.47
C ILE A 169 1.21 -6.42 5.42
N ASN A 170 0.44 -6.22 4.36
CA ASN A 170 -0.40 -5.04 4.16
C ASN A 170 -1.77 -5.14 4.84
N ALA A 171 -2.15 -6.27 5.42
CA ALA A 171 -3.49 -6.52 5.96
C ALA A 171 -3.97 -5.43 6.93
N ILE A 172 -3.10 -4.95 7.81
CA ILE A 172 -3.43 -3.89 8.79
C ILE A 172 -3.68 -2.56 8.08
N TRP A 173 -2.88 -2.23 7.06
CA TRP A 173 -3.07 -1.00 6.28
C TRP A 173 -4.38 -1.06 5.49
N THR A 174 -4.68 -2.18 4.83
CA THR A 174 -5.94 -2.40 4.12
C THR A 174 -7.14 -2.28 5.05
N ASP A 175 -7.08 -2.88 6.26
CA ASP A 175 -8.15 -2.78 7.26
C ASP A 175 -8.36 -1.34 7.75
N ILE A 176 -7.30 -0.52 7.88
CA ILE A 176 -7.45 0.91 8.19
C ILE A 176 -8.20 1.63 7.07
N LEU A 177 -7.84 1.39 5.80
CA LEU A 177 -8.51 2.01 4.65
C LEU A 177 -9.99 1.65 4.59
N VAL A 178 -10.31 0.36 4.72
CA VAL A 178 -11.70 -0.16 4.70
C VAL A 178 -12.51 0.45 5.84
N ARG A 179 -12.01 0.42 7.08
CA ARG A 179 -12.73 1.01 8.23
C ARG A 179 -12.95 2.51 8.08
N LYS A 180 -11.95 3.23 7.55
CA LYS A 180 -12.09 4.68 7.35
C LYS A 180 -13.13 5.01 6.28
N ARG A 181 -13.32 4.14 5.30
CA ARG A 181 -14.37 4.28 4.27
C ARG A 181 -15.77 4.19 4.86
N SER A 182 -15.96 3.46 5.96
CA SER A 182 -17.24 3.36 6.67
C SER A 182 -17.56 4.58 7.55
N TRP A 183 -16.64 5.55 7.68
CA TRP A 183 -16.92 6.77 8.44
C TRP A 183 -17.88 7.70 7.68
N PRO A 184 -18.70 8.49 8.40
CA PRO A 184 -19.51 9.54 7.79
C PRO A 184 -18.64 10.48 6.94
N PRO A 185 -19.12 10.97 5.77
CA PRO A 185 -18.32 11.85 4.90
C PRO A 185 -17.82 13.15 5.56
N ASN A 186 -18.49 13.61 6.61
CA ASN A 186 -18.10 14.78 7.41
C ASN A 186 -17.07 14.47 8.51
N ALA A 187 -16.74 13.20 8.76
CA ALA A 187 -15.70 12.79 9.69
C ALA A 187 -14.31 12.84 9.00
N GLN A 188 -13.85 14.07 8.75
CA GLN A 188 -12.54 14.36 8.17
C GLN A 188 -11.43 14.21 9.19
N LEU A 189 -10.24 13.82 8.73
CA LEU A 189 -9.06 13.77 9.57
C LEU A 189 -8.44 15.16 9.67
N SER A 190 -7.89 15.49 10.84
CA SER A 190 -7.08 16.70 10.97
C SER A 190 -5.81 16.60 10.11
N GLU A 191 -5.27 17.73 9.67
CA GLU A 191 -4.02 17.76 8.89
C GLU A 191 -2.85 17.10 9.63
N GLN A 192 -2.83 17.19 10.96
CA GLN A 192 -1.84 16.48 11.78
C GLN A 192 -2.03 14.96 11.72
N ALA A 193 -3.27 14.47 11.76
CA ALA A 193 -3.57 13.05 11.64
C ALA A 193 -3.19 12.51 10.26
N LYS A 194 -3.48 13.25 9.18
CA LYS A 194 -3.08 12.90 7.80
C LYS A 194 -1.56 12.82 7.66
N LYS A 195 -0.83 13.84 8.15
CA LYS A 195 0.64 13.85 8.15
C LYS A 195 1.24 12.67 8.93
N MET A 196 0.64 12.32 10.06
CA MET A 196 1.10 11.20 10.87
C MET A 196 0.80 9.85 10.20
N PHE A 197 -0.39 9.68 9.62
CA PHE A 197 -0.72 8.51 8.81
C PHE A 197 0.27 8.34 7.65
N PHE A 198 0.55 9.41 6.91
CA PHE A 198 1.52 9.40 5.82
C PHE A 198 2.92 9.04 6.31
N THR A 199 3.36 9.62 7.42
CA THR A 199 4.70 9.36 7.98
C THR A 199 4.85 7.90 8.40
N ALA A 200 3.93 7.38 9.20
CA ALA A 200 4.00 5.99 9.67
C ALA A 200 3.76 4.94 8.57
N SER A 201 3.04 5.30 7.49
CA SER A 201 2.76 4.39 6.37
C SER A 201 3.82 4.43 5.26
N TYR A 202 4.35 5.61 4.92
CA TYR A 202 5.15 5.78 3.70
C TYR A 202 6.55 6.35 3.95
N ASN A 203 6.76 7.15 5.00
CA ASN A 203 8.09 7.67 5.33
C ASN A 203 8.65 6.95 6.57
N ILE A 204 8.98 5.66 6.39
CA ILE A 204 9.39 4.78 7.49
C ILE A 204 10.65 5.28 8.19
N ASP A 205 11.58 5.89 7.47
CA ASP A 205 12.81 6.46 8.04
C ASP A 205 12.49 7.64 8.98
N LYS A 206 11.58 8.53 8.57
CA LYS A 206 11.11 9.63 9.42
C LYS A 206 10.28 9.13 10.60
N PHE A 207 9.50 8.07 10.41
CA PHE A 207 8.78 7.44 11.51
C PHE A 207 9.74 6.79 12.53
N LYS A 208 10.80 6.13 12.06
CA LYS A 208 11.87 5.58 12.90
C LYS A 208 12.50 6.65 13.77
N LEU A 209 12.81 7.81 13.17
CA LEU A 209 13.33 8.96 13.88
C LEU A 209 12.33 9.44 14.93
N PHE A 210 11.07 9.65 14.56
CA PHE A 210 10.00 10.10 15.47
C PHE A 210 9.83 9.17 16.69
N VAL A 211 9.81 7.85 16.48
CA VAL A 211 9.70 6.87 17.57
C VAL A 211 10.92 6.91 18.48
N SER A 212 12.12 7.12 17.92
CA SER A 212 13.38 7.00 18.66
C SER A 212 13.81 8.28 19.39
N THR A 213 13.46 9.46 18.87
CA THR A 213 13.97 10.74 19.38
C THR A 213 12.97 11.55 20.18
N THR A 214 11.69 11.19 20.13
CA THR A 214 10.64 11.86 20.92
C THR A 214 10.30 11.06 22.17
N SER A 215 9.40 11.60 23.01
CA SER A 215 8.86 10.87 24.16
C SER A 215 7.89 9.73 23.78
N PHE A 216 7.84 9.31 22.51
CA PHE A 216 6.93 8.28 22.03
C PHE A 216 7.03 6.97 22.81
N LEU A 217 8.24 6.42 22.97
CA LEU A 217 8.47 5.18 23.71
C LEU A 217 8.28 5.32 25.23
N GLN A 218 8.29 6.54 25.76
CA GLN A 218 7.97 6.81 27.17
C GLN A 218 6.45 6.94 27.39
N LEU A 219 5.76 7.49 26.40
CA LEU A 219 4.32 7.73 26.42
C LEU A 219 3.53 6.44 26.28
N TYR A 220 3.98 5.50 25.45
CA TYR A 220 3.31 4.23 25.23
C TYR A 220 4.00 3.11 25.98
N GLY A 221 3.21 2.29 26.70
CA GLY A 221 3.73 1.10 27.39
C GLY A 221 4.10 0.01 26.40
N ILE A 222 5.33 0.06 25.87
CA ILE A 222 5.86 -0.86 24.86
C ILE A 222 6.98 -1.67 25.51
N ASP A 223 6.94 -3.00 25.34
CA ASP A 223 7.94 -3.90 25.91
C ASP A 223 9.28 -3.84 25.15
N ASP A 224 10.36 -4.23 25.83
CA ASP A 224 11.72 -4.16 25.29
C ASP A 224 11.93 -5.02 24.04
N ALA A 225 11.23 -6.15 23.91
CA ALA A 225 11.34 -7.02 22.75
C ALA A 225 10.74 -6.34 21.51
N THR A 226 9.58 -5.71 21.65
CA THR A 226 8.98 -4.87 20.60
C THR A 226 9.90 -3.71 20.25
N VAL A 227 10.45 -2.98 21.24
CA VAL A 227 11.38 -1.87 20.99
C VAL A 227 12.61 -2.32 20.21
N LYS A 228 13.16 -3.49 20.53
CA LYS A 228 14.29 -4.06 19.80
C LYS A 228 13.91 -4.38 18.35
N ALA A 229 12.79 -5.07 18.13
CA ALA A 229 12.34 -5.46 16.79
C ALA A 229 12.15 -4.24 15.86
N ILE A 230 11.46 -3.20 16.32
CA ILE A 230 11.19 -2.00 15.50
C ILE A 230 12.44 -1.13 15.25
N ARG A 231 13.55 -1.37 15.96
CA ARG A 231 14.84 -0.70 15.70
C ARG A 231 15.65 -1.40 14.61
N GLU A 232 15.53 -2.72 14.54
CA GLU A 232 16.34 -3.60 13.69
C GLU A 232 15.66 -3.92 12.36
N ASP A 233 14.33 -3.92 12.30
CA ASP A 233 13.55 -4.31 11.11
C ASP A 233 12.51 -3.23 10.73
N GLU A 234 12.59 -2.74 9.50
CA GLU A 234 11.69 -1.71 8.96
C GLU A 234 10.26 -2.22 8.73
N VAL A 235 10.10 -3.50 8.39
CA VAL A 235 8.80 -4.12 8.22
C VAL A 235 8.12 -4.25 9.58
N GLU A 236 8.86 -4.61 10.62
CA GLU A 236 8.32 -4.65 11.99
C GLU A 236 7.99 -3.24 12.51
N LEU A 237 8.83 -2.23 12.22
CA LEU A 237 8.51 -0.84 12.53
C LEU A 237 7.25 -0.35 11.80
N MET A 238 7.07 -0.72 10.54
CA MET A 238 5.89 -0.37 9.75
C MET A 238 4.64 -1.04 10.32
N LYS A 239 4.67 -2.35 10.59
CA LYS A 239 3.57 -3.08 11.22
C LYS A 239 3.20 -2.45 12.57
N PHE A 240 4.20 -2.11 13.39
CA PHE A 240 4.02 -1.41 14.64
C PHE A 240 3.33 -0.04 14.45
N GLY A 241 3.80 0.77 13.50
CA GLY A 241 3.20 2.06 13.16
C GLY A 241 1.74 1.93 12.71
N LEU A 242 1.43 0.92 11.89
CA LEU A 242 0.06 0.64 11.45
C LEU A 242 -0.84 0.17 12.60
N ARG A 243 -0.37 -0.72 13.49
CA ARG A 243 -1.13 -1.09 14.70
C ARG A 243 -1.40 0.12 15.58
N TRP A 244 -0.40 0.98 15.76
CA TRP A 244 -0.54 2.21 16.52
C TRP A 244 -1.56 3.17 15.88
N LEU A 245 -1.51 3.39 14.57
CA LEU A 245 -2.49 4.21 13.84
C LEU A 245 -3.90 3.65 14.01
N LYS A 246 -4.08 2.33 13.84
CA LYS A 246 -5.38 1.65 14.02
C LYS A 246 -5.93 1.87 15.42
N TRP A 247 -5.09 1.80 16.45
CA TRP A 247 -5.48 2.11 17.82
C TRP A 247 -5.83 3.59 18.01
N VAL A 248 -5.02 4.52 17.50
CA VAL A 248 -5.30 5.96 17.63
C VAL A 248 -6.64 6.32 16.99
N MET A 249 -6.90 5.81 15.79
CA MET A 249 -8.07 6.14 14.97
C MET A 249 -9.35 5.42 15.41
N PHE A 250 -9.27 4.13 15.76
CA PHE A 250 -10.44 3.29 15.99
C PHE A 250 -10.52 2.68 17.39
N LYS A 251 -9.52 2.92 18.26
CA LYS A 251 -9.41 2.30 19.59
C LYS A 251 -9.34 0.77 19.57
N ILE A 252 -8.89 0.20 18.44
CA ILE A 252 -8.68 -1.24 18.27
C ILE A 252 -7.19 -1.53 18.41
N GLY A 253 -6.82 -2.30 19.43
CA GLY A 253 -5.43 -2.69 19.72
C GLY A 253 -5.14 -2.73 21.22
N ASP A 254 -3.88 -2.90 21.55
CA ASP A 254 -3.36 -3.19 22.90
C ASP A 254 -2.46 -2.07 23.46
N PHE A 255 -2.42 -0.91 22.79
CA PHE A 255 -1.64 0.22 23.26
C PHE A 255 -2.20 0.81 24.55
N THR A 256 -1.30 1.07 25.50
CA THR A 256 -1.60 1.77 26.74
C THR A 256 -0.78 3.07 26.81
N ILE A 257 -1.33 4.08 27.47
CA ILE A 257 -0.65 5.35 27.70
C ILE A 257 -0.12 5.36 29.14
N ASN A 258 1.17 5.70 29.30
CA ASN A 258 1.77 6.00 30.58
C ASN A 258 1.21 7.35 31.11
N PRO A 259 0.44 7.36 32.23
CA PRO A 259 -0.17 8.58 32.75
C PRO A 259 0.83 9.64 33.22
N GLU A 260 2.02 9.24 33.67
CA GLU A 260 3.07 10.17 34.11
C GLU A 260 3.71 10.88 32.92
N ALA A 261 4.08 10.10 31.89
CA ALA A 261 4.61 10.66 30.64
C ALA A 261 3.58 11.56 29.92
N ALA A 262 2.29 11.21 30.00
CA ALA A 262 1.22 12.04 29.45
C ALA A 262 1.11 13.39 30.15
N ARG A 263 1.16 13.41 31.50
CA ARG A 263 1.15 14.64 32.30
C ARG A 263 2.35 15.53 32.01
N ALA A 264 3.56 14.97 32.04
CA ALA A 264 4.78 15.72 31.73
C ALA A 264 4.75 16.35 30.33
N ARG A 265 4.21 15.63 29.33
CA ARG A 265 4.05 16.16 27.97
C ARG A 265 3.02 17.29 27.89
N GLN A 266 1.97 17.24 28.70
CA GLN A 266 0.96 18.30 28.75
C GLN A 266 1.55 19.58 29.36
N GLU A 267 2.28 19.45 30.47
CA GLU A 267 2.96 20.58 31.14
C GLU A 267 3.93 21.30 30.20
N ILE A 268 4.76 20.56 29.44
CA ILE A 268 5.67 21.13 28.44
C ILE A 268 4.89 21.91 27.37
N ARG A 269 3.79 21.34 26.84
CA ARG A 269 2.98 21.99 25.80
C ARG A 269 2.26 23.23 26.29
N GLU A 270 1.90 23.29 27.57
CA GLU A 270 1.27 24.45 28.19
C GLU A 270 2.30 25.57 28.40
N ALA A 271 3.52 25.23 28.81
CA ALA A 271 4.64 26.16 28.90
C ALA A 271 4.99 26.77 27.52
N ASP A 272 5.14 25.94 26.49
CA ASP A 272 5.46 26.38 25.12
C ASP A 272 4.38 27.29 24.49
N ARG A 273 3.14 27.26 24.99
CA ARG A 273 2.04 28.14 24.53
C ARG A 273 1.95 29.46 25.31
N ALA A 274 2.59 29.52 26.47
CA ALA A 274 2.61 30.70 27.33
C ALA A 274 3.75 31.66 26.97
N GLU A 275 4.74 31.20 26.20
CA GLU A 275 5.82 31.97 25.57
C GLU A 275 5.42 32.49 24.18
#